data_AF-A0A091D1Q5-F1
#
_entry.id   AF-A0A091D1Q5-F1
#
_cell.length_a   1.000
_cell.length_b   1.000
_cell.length_c   1.000
_cell.angle_alpha   90.00
_cell.angle_beta   90.00
_cell.angle_gamma   90.00
#
_symmetry.space_group_name_H-M   'P 1'
#
loop_
_entity.id
_entity.type
_entity.pdbx_description
1 polymer ?
#
loop_
_entity_poly.entity_id
_entity_poly.type
_entity_poly.pdbx_seq_one_letter_code
_entity_poly.pdbx_strand_id
1 'polypeptide(L)'
;MSVEGTSDLNVREEQVERRLDPKDSFPIPRRIVAEPDYADDDNPELIQPQKLVDPFKASQNHQDLHRKLLTQQKGSLAPQNKPELRKVMGKRKWDQVIKQKEEEAPKRKCDLEIELLKQR
;
A
#
# COMPACT_ATOMS: atom_id res chain seq x y z
N MET A 1 10.90 -6.44 -38.48
CA MET A 1 9.77 -6.74 -39.38
C MET A 1 9.22 -8.09 -38.95
N SER A 2 7.93 -8.13 -38.66
CA SER A 2 7.13 -9.27 -38.20
C SER A 2 7.04 -10.40 -39.23
N VAL A 3 6.74 -11.61 -38.75
CA VAL A 3 5.62 -12.52 -39.16
C VAL A 3 5.63 -13.70 -38.15
N GLU A 4 4.63 -13.89 -37.28
CA GLU A 4 3.39 -14.68 -37.49
C GLU A 4 3.70 -16.05 -38.14
N GLY A 5 3.53 -17.22 -37.51
CA GLY A 5 2.38 -17.74 -36.74
C GLY A 5 1.68 -18.81 -37.59
N THR A 6 1.61 -20.08 -37.15
CA THR A 6 0.74 -21.18 -37.67
C THR A 6 0.90 -22.39 -36.73
N SER A 7 -0.08 -22.73 -35.88
CA SER A 7 -1.16 -23.75 -36.07
C SER A 7 -0.61 -25.19 -36.02
N ASP A 8 -1.15 -26.22 -35.34
CA ASP A 8 -2.47 -26.46 -34.76
C ASP A 8 -2.39 -27.71 -33.84
N LEU A 9 -3.24 -27.72 -32.81
CA LEU A 9 -4.11 -28.81 -32.33
C LEU A 9 -3.66 -30.30 -32.47
N ASN A 10 -3.57 -31.02 -31.34
CA ASN A 10 -4.23 -32.33 -31.23
C ASN A 10 -4.57 -32.68 -29.76
N VAL A 11 -5.86 -32.55 -29.44
CA VAL A 11 -6.52 -33.16 -28.28
C VAL A 11 -7.11 -34.49 -28.77
N ARG A 12 -6.75 -35.61 -28.14
CA ARG A 12 -7.36 -36.97 -28.21
C ARG A 12 -6.35 -37.96 -27.61
N GLU A 13 -6.62 -38.85 -26.67
CA GLU A 13 -7.86 -39.56 -26.35
C GLU A 13 -7.92 -39.92 -24.85
N GLU A 14 -9.14 -39.81 -24.33
CA GLU A 14 -9.64 -40.48 -23.15
C GLU A 14 -9.52 -42.00 -23.29
N GLN A 15 -8.95 -42.67 -22.29
CA GLN A 15 -9.29 -44.05 -21.99
C GLN A 15 -9.44 -44.20 -20.47
N VAL A 16 -10.69 -44.05 -20.05
CA VAL A 16 -11.24 -44.60 -18.81
C VAL A 16 -11.04 -46.12 -18.87
N GLU A 17 -10.58 -46.69 -17.75
CA GLU A 17 -11.15 -47.88 -17.12
C GLU A 17 -10.05 -48.69 -16.42
N ARG A 18 -10.06 -48.65 -15.08
CA ARG A 18 -10.10 -49.85 -14.24
C ARG A 18 -10.32 -49.40 -12.81
N ARG A 19 -11.52 -49.69 -12.30
CA ARG A 19 -11.82 -49.67 -10.86
C ARG A 19 -10.80 -50.59 -10.18
N LEU A 20 -9.93 -50.03 -9.35
CA LEU A 20 -9.05 -50.81 -8.50
C LEU A 20 -9.77 -51.05 -7.17
N ASP A 21 -9.89 -52.34 -6.83
CA ASP A 21 -10.52 -52.86 -5.63
C ASP A 21 -9.78 -52.44 -4.35
N PRO A 22 -10.41 -52.50 -3.15
CA PRO A 22 -9.90 -51.98 -1.86
C PRO A 22 -8.58 -52.57 -1.32
N LYS A 23 -7.81 -53.30 -2.14
CA LYS A 23 -6.46 -53.77 -1.85
C LYS A 23 -5.40 -52.69 -2.06
N ASP A 24 -5.80 -51.50 -2.53
CA ASP A 24 -5.02 -50.24 -2.54
C ASP A 24 -4.68 -49.68 -1.15
N SER A 25 -4.65 -50.52 -0.10
CA SER A 25 -4.01 -50.12 1.14
C SER A 25 -2.50 -50.19 0.93
N PHE A 26 -1.95 -49.17 0.26
CA PHE A 26 -0.54 -48.85 0.33
C PHE A 26 -0.12 -48.92 1.81
N PRO A 27 1.00 -49.57 2.17
CA PRO A 27 1.49 -49.45 3.52
C PRO A 27 1.72 -47.96 3.74
N ILE A 28 0.92 -47.36 4.62
CA ILE A 28 1.20 -46.03 5.16
C ILE A 28 2.67 -46.11 5.54
N PRO A 29 3.56 -45.26 4.97
CA PRO A 29 4.96 -45.28 5.34
C PRO A 29 4.99 -45.11 6.85
N ARG A 30 5.27 -46.20 7.59
CA ARG A 30 5.52 -46.11 9.03
C ARG A 30 6.59 -45.04 9.13
N ARG A 31 6.29 -43.92 9.78
CA ARG A 31 7.19 -42.77 9.94
C ARG A 31 8.56 -43.34 10.32
N ILE A 32 9.49 -43.40 9.35
CA ILE A 32 10.84 -43.98 9.53
C ILE A 32 11.71 -43.00 10.31
N VAL A 33 11.26 -41.75 10.45
CA VAL A 33 11.89 -40.78 11.34
C VAL A 33 11.51 -41.13 12.78
N ALA A 34 12.53 -41.42 13.59
CA ALA A 34 12.40 -41.41 15.04
C ALA A 34 11.71 -40.11 15.49
N GLU A 35 11.01 -40.16 16.62
CA GLU A 35 10.48 -38.94 17.20
C GLU A 35 11.65 -37.97 17.42
N PRO A 36 11.54 -36.74 16.92
CA PRO A 36 12.48 -35.68 17.22
C PRO A 36 13.01 -35.61 18.66
N ASP A 37 14.27 -35.94 18.89
CA ASP A 37 14.96 -35.71 20.18
C ASP A 37 15.13 -34.20 20.50
N TYR A 38 14.61 -33.31 19.65
CA TYR A 38 14.68 -31.86 19.77
C TYR A 38 13.41 -31.22 20.36
N ALA A 39 12.47 -32.03 20.88
CA ALA A 39 11.25 -31.52 21.51
C ALA A 39 11.44 -31.01 22.95
N ASP A 40 12.62 -31.23 23.53
CA ASP A 40 12.99 -30.70 24.84
C ASP A 40 13.55 -29.29 24.67
N ASP A 41 12.73 -28.28 24.98
CA ASP A 41 13.03 -26.85 24.83
C ASP A 41 14.26 -26.42 25.66
N ASP A 42 14.70 -27.27 26.61
CA ASP A 42 15.82 -27.05 27.53
C ASP A 42 17.16 -27.65 27.04
N ASN A 43 17.25 -28.22 25.83
CA ASN A 43 18.54 -28.68 25.29
C ASN A 43 19.47 -27.48 24.97
N PRO A 44 20.59 -27.28 25.71
CA PRO A 44 21.48 -26.13 25.53
C PRO A 44 22.27 -26.16 24.21
N GLU A 45 22.26 -27.29 23.49
CA GLU A 45 22.88 -27.42 22.17
C GLU A 45 21.96 -26.92 21.03
N LEU A 46 20.67 -26.67 21.31
CA LEU A 46 19.74 -26.14 20.31
C LEU A 46 19.99 -24.64 20.07
N ILE A 47 20.01 -24.25 18.80
CA ILE A 47 20.07 -22.84 18.41
C ILE A 47 18.76 -22.18 18.85
N GLN A 48 18.85 -21.30 19.84
CA GLN A 48 17.72 -20.51 20.30
C GLN A 48 17.50 -19.27 19.42
N PRO A 49 16.24 -18.84 19.20
CA PRO A 49 15.96 -17.60 18.50
C PRO A 49 16.66 -16.40 19.16
N GLN A 50 17.60 -15.78 18.45
CA GLN A 50 18.31 -14.60 18.95
C GLN A 50 17.51 -13.33 18.66
N LYS A 51 17.18 -12.55 19.71
CA LYS A 51 16.64 -11.19 19.53
C LYS A 51 17.79 -10.25 19.18
N LEU A 52 17.99 -10.04 17.88
CA LEU A 52 18.93 -9.03 17.40
C LEU A 52 18.46 -7.63 17.84
N VAL A 53 19.40 -6.81 18.31
CA VAL A 53 19.13 -5.40 18.58
C VAL A 53 18.96 -4.68 17.24
N ASP A 54 17.88 -3.91 17.11
CA ASP A 54 17.64 -3.07 15.94
C ASP A 54 18.86 -2.17 15.69
N PRO A 55 19.48 -2.16 14.50
CA PRO A 55 20.65 -1.33 14.19
C PRO A 55 20.41 0.16 14.42
N PHE A 56 19.16 0.64 14.30
CA PHE A 56 18.79 2.00 14.67
C PHE A 56 18.87 2.22 16.19
N LYS A 57 18.46 1.22 16.97
CA LYS A 57 18.49 1.26 18.43
C LYS A 57 19.86 0.96 19.02
N ALA A 58 20.69 0.19 18.32
CA ALA A 58 22.02 -0.21 18.75
C ALA A 58 23.00 0.95 18.93
N SER A 59 22.80 2.07 18.20
CA SER A 59 23.68 3.24 18.26
C SER A 59 22.92 4.49 18.71
N GLN A 60 23.26 5.02 19.88
CA GLN A 60 22.71 6.29 20.37
C GLN A 60 22.96 7.44 19.39
N ASN A 61 24.13 7.46 18.75
CA ASN A 61 24.47 8.48 17.76
C ASN A 61 23.52 8.42 16.54
N HIS A 62 23.13 7.22 16.09
CA HIS A 62 22.16 7.08 15.00
C HIS A 62 20.79 7.63 15.40
N GLN A 63 20.32 7.32 16.61
CA GLN A 63 19.07 7.87 17.13
C GLN A 63 19.10 9.40 17.25
N ASP A 64 20.22 9.93 17.74
CA ASP A 64 20.44 11.36 17.92
C ASP A 64 20.52 12.08 16.59
N LEU A 65 21.18 11.51 15.59
CA LEU A 65 21.21 12.03 14.23
C LEU A 65 19.81 12.05 13.61
N HIS A 66 19.03 10.97 13.74
CA HIS A 66 17.66 10.92 13.24
C HIS A 66 16.78 12.00 13.90
N ARG A 67 16.88 12.15 15.22
CA ARG A 67 16.18 13.21 15.96
C ARG A 67 16.61 14.60 15.46
N LYS A 68 17.92 14.85 15.33
CA LYS A 68 18.46 16.13 14.85
C LYS A 68 17.98 16.43 13.43
N LEU A 69 18.00 15.45 12.53
CA LEU A 69 17.55 15.61 11.14
C LEU A 69 16.05 15.91 11.07
N LEU A 70 15.22 15.20 11.85
CA LEU A 70 13.80 15.50 11.98
C LEU A 70 13.57 16.91 12.53
N THR A 71 14.31 17.33 13.56
CA THR A 71 14.18 18.66 14.14
C THR A 71 14.64 19.76 13.18
N GLN A 72 15.70 19.54 12.39
CA GLN A 72 16.15 20.48 11.37
C GLN A 72 15.11 20.64 10.25
N GLN A 73 14.50 19.53 9.81
CA GLN A 73 13.43 19.57 8.82
C GLN A 73 12.14 20.20 9.35
N LYS A 74 11.75 19.90 10.61
CA LYS A 74 10.50 20.36 11.23
C LYS A 74 10.60 21.76 11.86
N GLY A 75 11.80 22.21 12.21
CA GLY A 75 12.07 23.47 12.94
C GLY A 75 12.28 24.68 12.03
N SER A 76 12.54 24.48 10.74
CA SER A 76 12.25 25.53 9.77
C SER A 76 10.73 25.62 9.59
N LEU A 77 10.14 26.81 9.64
CA LEU A 77 8.83 27.13 9.06
C LEU A 77 8.76 26.84 7.54
N ALA A 78 9.68 26.05 6.99
CA ALA A 78 9.67 25.58 5.63
C ALA A 78 8.70 24.39 5.50
N PRO A 79 7.89 24.38 4.43
CA PRO A 79 7.07 23.23 4.08
C PRO A 79 7.97 22.11 3.57
N GLN A 80 8.53 21.30 4.45
CA GLN A 80 9.21 20.11 3.99
C GLN A 80 8.19 19.20 3.25
N ASN A 81 8.34 19.18 1.92
CA ASN A 81 7.96 18.15 0.96
C ASN A 81 6.51 18.03 0.44
N LYS A 82 5.76 19.12 0.25
CA LYS A 82 4.50 19.09 -0.53
C LYS A 82 4.21 20.39 -1.30
N PRO A 83 4.97 20.74 -2.35
CA PRO A 83 4.68 21.92 -3.18
C PRO A 83 3.23 21.92 -3.72
N GLU A 84 2.70 20.73 -4.03
CA GLU A 84 1.40 20.48 -4.63
C GLU A 84 0.29 20.71 -3.61
N LEU A 85 0.47 20.25 -2.36
CA LEU A 85 -0.51 20.50 -1.31
C LEU A 85 -0.64 21.99 -1.02
N ARG A 86 0.47 22.74 -1.03
CA ARG A 86 0.43 24.21 -0.90
C ARG A 86 -0.33 24.86 -2.05
N LYS A 87 -0.06 24.45 -3.29
CA LYS A 87 -0.76 24.92 -4.48
C LYS A 87 -2.26 24.62 -4.42
N VAL A 88 -2.63 23.38 -4.07
CA VAL A 88 -4.04 22.94 -3.94
C VAL A 88 -4.75 23.67 -2.79
N MET A 89 -4.10 23.85 -1.64
CA MET A 89 -4.66 24.63 -0.53
C MET A 89 -4.84 26.11 -0.89
N GLY A 90 -3.88 26.69 -1.62
CA GLY A 90 -3.99 28.05 -2.17
C GLY A 90 -5.19 28.17 -3.11
N LYS A 91 -5.25 27.30 -4.12
CA LYS A 91 -6.36 27.26 -5.09
C LYS A 91 -7.72 27.10 -4.40
N ARG A 92 -7.84 26.17 -3.45
CA ARG A 92 -9.07 25.94 -2.69
C ARG A 92 -9.52 27.17 -1.88
N LYS A 93 -8.59 27.95 -1.33
CA LYS A 93 -8.91 29.21 -0.64
C LYS A 93 -9.40 30.26 -1.61
N TRP A 94 -8.75 30.40 -2.76
CA TRP A 94 -9.17 31.31 -3.83
C TRP A 94 -10.56 30.95 -4.36
N ASP A 95 -10.79 29.67 -4.69
CA ASP A 95 -12.07 29.16 -5.19
C ASP A 95 -13.21 29.41 -4.19
N GLN A 96 -12.96 29.28 -2.87
CA GLN A 96 -13.94 29.62 -1.84
C GLN A 96 -14.29 31.11 -1.81
N VAL A 97 -13.28 31.99 -1.87
CA VAL A 97 -13.50 33.44 -1.87
C VAL A 97 -14.26 33.87 -3.14
N ILE A 98 -13.91 33.29 -4.29
CA ILE A 98 -14.61 33.55 -5.55
C ILE A 98 -16.06 33.06 -5.45
N LYS A 99 -16.28 31.83 -4.97
CA LYS A 99 -17.64 31.28 -4.80
C LYS A 99 -18.49 32.13 -3.85
N GLN A 100 -17.93 32.60 -2.74
CA GLN A 100 -18.64 33.52 -1.82
C GLN A 100 -19.03 34.82 -2.53
N LYS A 101 -18.10 35.43 -3.28
CA LYS A 101 -18.37 36.65 -4.05
C LYS A 101 -19.37 36.42 -5.17
N GLU A 102 -19.32 35.28 -5.85
CA GLU A 102 -20.24 34.91 -6.92
C GLU A 102 -21.63 34.58 -6.36
N GLU A 103 -21.77 33.96 -5.19
CA GLU A 103 -23.06 33.72 -4.54
C GLU A 103 -23.67 35.04 -4.01
N GLU A 104 -22.84 36.01 -3.63
CA GLU A 104 -23.25 37.37 -3.33
C GLU A 104 -23.53 38.23 -4.58
N ALA A 105 -22.97 37.88 -5.75
CA ALA A 105 -23.09 38.64 -6.99
C ALA A 105 -24.47 38.61 -7.67
N PRO A 106 -25.30 37.55 -7.68
CA PRO A 106 -26.65 37.62 -8.23
C PRO A 106 -27.56 38.51 -7.37
N LYS A 107 -27.20 38.78 -6.11
CA LYS A 107 -27.82 39.82 -5.28
C LYS A 107 -27.29 41.23 -5.60
N ARG A 108 -26.22 41.34 -6.40
CA ARG A 108 -25.68 42.58 -6.96
C ARG A 108 -25.95 42.74 -8.46
N LYS A 109 -26.99 42.09 -9.01
CA LYS A 109 -27.77 42.80 -10.04
C LYS A 109 -28.28 44.03 -9.33
N CYS A 110 -27.53 45.11 -9.51
CA CYS A 110 -27.58 46.29 -8.67
C CYS A 110 -29.03 46.79 -8.63
N ASP A 111 -29.50 47.31 -7.50
CA ASP A 111 -30.84 47.91 -7.43
C ASP A 111 -31.09 48.88 -8.61
N LEU A 112 -30.02 49.53 -9.08
CA LEU A 112 -29.97 50.35 -10.28
C LEU A 112 -30.28 49.61 -11.59
N GLU A 113 -29.74 48.40 -11.82
CA GLU A 113 -30.10 47.60 -13.00
C GLU A 113 -31.57 47.17 -12.97
N ILE A 114 -32.08 46.87 -11.77
CA ILE A 114 -33.51 46.57 -11.56
C ILE A 114 -34.36 47.80 -11.87
N GLU A 115 -33.93 48.99 -11.46
CA GLU A 115 -34.61 50.26 -11.74
C GLU A 115 -34.63 50.59 -13.24
N LEU A 116 -33.49 50.44 -13.92
CA LEU A 116 -33.39 50.67 -15.36
C LEU A 116 -34.28 49.72 -16.18
N LEU A 117 -34.41 48.45 -15.77
CA LEU A 117 -35.27 47.48 -16.46
C LEU A 117 -36.76 47.78 -16.27
N LYS A 118 -37.15 48.40 -15.15
CA LYS A 118 -38.54 48.78 -14.85
C LYS A 118 -39.02 50.02 -15.63
N GLN A 119 -38.10 50.85 -16.13
CA GLN A 119 -38.40 52.08 -16.88
C GLN A 119 -38.48 51.88 -18.40
N ARG A 120 -38.26 50.65 -18.88
CA ARG A 120 -38.44 50.25 -20.27
C ARG A 120 -39.76 49.52 -20.45
#